data_AF-A0AAJ2J5F5-F1
#
_entry.id   AF-A0AAJ2J5F5-F1
#
_cell.length_a   1.000
_cell.length_b   1.000
_cell.length_c   1.000
_cell.angle_alpha   90.00
_cell.angle_beta   90.00
_cell.angle_gamma   90.00
#
_symmetry.space_group_name_H-M   'P 1'
#
loop_
_entity.id
_entity.type
_entity.pdbx_description
1 polymer ?
#
loop_
_entity_poly.entity_id
_entity_poly.type
_entity_poly.pdbx_seq_one_letter_code
_entity_poly.pdbx_strand_id
1 'polypeptide(L)'
;MEHSTFIHVNQLKTFSPWHEHCKVVLLADIKLNDQTSIELLFTRYIYLHLNIDGHVLGVSISQSIFEEHPEFSSQFLNDLEMMQLLLMYVDDITNFCQLFAAEFEYVLGYHPTVYFEAAEQYWEKQIIEVQSNAPQ
;
A
#
# COMPACT_ATOMS: atom_id res chain seq x y z
N MET A 1 -8.12 -7.30 -23.12
CA MET A 1 -7.19 -6.74 -22.13
C MET A 1 -7.44 -7.52 -20.86
N GLU A 2 -6.47 -8.32 -20.44
CA GLU A 2 -6.54 -8.98 -19.14
C GLU A 2 -6.51 -7.89 -18.07
N HIS A 3 -7.37 -8.02 -17.06
CA HIS A 3 -7.39 -7.10 -15.92
C HIS A 3 -6.17 -7.39 -15.05
N SER A 4 -5.36 -6.37 -14.72
CA SER A 4 -4.22 -6.53 -13.81
C SER A 4 -4.72 -6.93 -12.42
N THR A 5 -4.03 -7.87 -11.80
CA THR A 5 -4.28 -8.30 -10.41
C THR A 5 -3.60 -7.36 -9.40
N PHE A 6 -2.62 -6.57 -9.86
CA PHE A 6 -1.87 -5.60 -9.07
C PHE A 6 -2.55 -4.22 -9.02
N ILE A 7 -3.19 -3.80 -10.13
CA ILE A 7 -3.95 -2.54 -10.22
C ILE A 7 -5.43 -2.80 -10.39
N HIS A 8 -6.21 -2.32 -9.42
CA HIS A 8 -7.66 -2.30 -9.51
C HIS A 8 -8.14 -0.90 -9.93
N VAL A 9 -8.66 -0.79 -11.16
CA VAL A 9 -9.37 0.41 -11.63
C VAL A 9 -10.77 0.41 -11.05
N ASN A 10 -11.13 1.42 -10.26
CA ASN A 10 -12.45 1.48 -9.63
C ASN A 10 -13.51 1.89 -10.65
N GLN A 11 -14.59 1.11 -10.71
CA GLN A 11 -15.70 1.41 -11.61
C GLN A 11 -16.89 2.14 -10.96
N LEU A 12 -16.99 2.31 -9.63
CA LEU A 12 -17.89 3.27 -8.92
C LEU A 12 -17.89 3.07 -7.38
N LYS A 13 -18.23 4.16 -6.64
CA LYS A 13 -18.41 4.34 -5.17
C LYS A 13 -17.74 3.31 -4.26
N THR A 14 -16.49 3.59 -3.91
CA THR A 14 -15.79 2.92 -2.82
C THR A 14 -16.18 3.54 -1.47
N PHE A 15 -16.09 2.75 -0.40
CA PHE A 15 -16.25 3.22 1.00
C PHE A 15 -15.06 4.09 1.48
N SER A 16 -14.16 4.47 0.58
CA SER A 16 -13.01 5.31 0.86
C SER A 16 -13.45 6.74 1.14
N PRO A 17 -12.78 7.45 2.07
CA PRO A 17 -13.01 8.88 2.30
C PRO A 17 -12.54 9.74 1.11
N TRP A 18 -11.78 9.18 0.17
CA TRP A 18 -11.18 9.92 -0.94
C TRP A 18 -11.87 9.68 -2.28
N HIS A 19 -11.75 10.67 -3.18
CA HIS A 19 -12.14 10.54 -4.59
C HIS A 19 -11.03 9.86 -5.40
N GLU A 20 -10.78 8.60 -5.10
CA GLU A 20 -9.77 7.78 -5.80
C GLU A 20 -10.23 7.33 -7.19
N HIS A 21 -9.27 7.18 -8.08
CA HIS A 21 -9.49 6.64 -9.43
C HIS A 21 -9.05 5.18 -9.52
N CYS A 22 -7.93 4.83 -8.87
CA CYS A 22 -7.43 3.47 -8.84
C CYS A 22 -6.79 3.13 -7.50
N LYS A 23 -6.65 1.83 -7.26
CA LYS A 23 -5.92 1.28 -6.12
C LYS A 23 -4.83 0.34 -6.59
N VAL A 24 -3.72 0.33 -5.86
CA VAL A 24 -2.63 -0.62 -6.05
C VAL A 24 -2.60 -1.54 -4.82
N VAL A 25 -2.48 -2.85 -5.03
CA VAL A 25 -2.32 -3.81 -3.94
C VAL A 25 -0.88 -3.80 -3.48
N LEU A 26 -0.61 -3.28 -2.29
CA LEU A 26 0.73 -3.29 -1.69
C LEU A 26 0.98 -4.53 -0.85
N LEU A 27 -0.07 -5.09 -0.26
CA LEU A 27 -0.03 -6.31 0.52
C LEU A 27 -1.37 -7.04 0.39
N ALA A 28 -1.32 -8.35 0.24
CA ALA A 28 -2.45 -9.25 0.47
C ALA A 28 -1.96 -10.60 0.98
N ASP A 29 -2.75 -11.27 1.82
CA ASP A 29 -2.52 -12.68 2.13
C ASP A 29 -2.73 -13.55 0.88
N ILE A 30 -1.80 -14.48 0.68
CA ILE A 30 -1.75 -15.33 -0.50
C ILE A 30 -2.03 -16.78 -0.14
N LYS A 31 -2.68 -17.48 -1.05
CA LYS A 31 -2.80 -18.93 -1.03
C LYS A 31 -2.12 -19.50 -2.26
N LEU A 32 -1.16 -20.39 -2.02
CA LEU A 32 -0.54 -21.19 -3.07
C LEU A 32 -1.46 -22.37 -3.36
N ASN A 33 -1.88 -22.51 -4.60
CA ASN A 33 -2.55 -23.72 -5.06
C ASN A 33 -1.54 -24.68 -5.72
N ASP A 34 -1.95 -25.94 -5.88
CA ASP A 34 -1.12 -27.06 -6.33
C ASP A 34 -0.50 -26.88 -7.74
N GLN A 35 -0.83 -25.79 -8.44
CA GLN A 35 -0.43 -25.49 -9.82
C GLN A 35 0.26 -24.12 -9.97
N THR A 36 0.99 -23.66 -8.95
CA THR A 36 1.83 -22.44 -8.98
C THR A 36 1.09 -21.12 -9.23
N SER A 37 -0.23 -21.11 -9.20
CA SER A 37 -0.99 -19.86 -9.31
C SER A 37 -1.24 -19.26 -7.92
N ILE A 38 -1.04 -17.95 -7.84
CA ILE A 38 -1.20 -17.17 -6.60
C ILE A 38 -2.66 -16.73 -6.53
N GLU A 39 -3.35 -17.13 -5.47
CA GLU A 39 -4.69 -16.62 -5.13
C GLU A 39 -4.56 -15.56 -4.03
N LEU A 40 -5.10 -14.37 -4.26
CA LEU A 40 -5.16 -13.29 -3.26
C LEU A 40 -6.44 -13.43 -2.44
N LEU A 41 -6.31 -13.55 -1.12
CA LEU A 41 -7.42 -13.83 -0.22
C LEU A 41 -8.03 -12.54 0.40
N PHE A 42 -7.28 -11.46 0.45
CA PHE A 42 -7.69 -10.14 0.97
C PHE A 42 -8.30 -10.17 2.39
N THR A 43 -7.90 -11.13 3.23
CA THR A 43 -8.23 -11.10 4.66
C THR A 43 -7.29 -10.18 5.43
N ARG A 44 -6.02 -10.13 5.01
CA ARG A 44 -5.03 -9.12 5.38
C ARG A 44 -4.62 -8.36 4.13
N TYR A 45 -4.77 -7.03 4.11
CA TYR A 45 -4.38 -6.24 2.93
C TYR A 45 -3.94 -4.83 3.27
N ILE A 46 -3.14 -4.26 2.37
CA ILE A 46 -2.82 -2.83 2.29
C ILE A 46 -3.06 -2.39 0.85
N TYR A 47 -3.93 -1.41 0.64
CA TYR A 47 -4.13 -0.76 -0.65
C TYR A 47 -3.52 0.64 -0.64
N LEU A 48 -2.82 1.01 -1.71
CA LEU A 48 -2.47 2.39 -2.03
C LEU A 48 -3.56 3.02 -2.88
N HIS A 49 -3.97 4.24 -2.54
CA HIS A 49 -5.06 4.95 -3.21
C HIS A 49 -4.49 6.10 -4.03
N LEU A 50 -4.86 6.13 -5.32
CA LEU A 50 -4.39 7.15 -6.26
C LEU A 50 -5.58 7.93 -6.82
N ASN A 51 -5.43 9.24 -6.99
CA ASN A 51 -6.40 10.08 -7.70
C ASN A 51 -6.28 9.90 -9.23
N ILE A 52 -7.12 10.61 -10.00
CA ILE A 52 -7.12 10.53 -11.47
C ILE A 52 -5.81 11.03 -12.11
N ASP A 53 -5.07 11.90 -11.42
CA ASP A 53 -3.78 12.44 -11.87
C ASP A 53 -2.60 11.55 -11.43
N GLY A 54 -2.85 10.48 -10.67
CA GLY A 54 -1.81 9.60 -10.12
C GLY A 54 -1.22 10.07 -8.79
N HIS A 55 -1.79 11.08 -8.12
CA HIS A 55 -1.35 11.49 -6.79
C HIS A 55 -1.78 10.47 -5.72
N VAL A 56 -0.87 10.19 -4.79
CA VAL A 56 -1.17 9.39 -3.59
C VAL A 56 -2.13 10.16 -2.69
N LEU A 57 -3.24 9.50 -2.34
CA LEU A 57 -4.26 10.01 -1.42
C LEU A 57 -4.08 9.45 0.00
N GLY A 58 -3.55 8.23 0.10
CA GLY A 58 -3.39 7.50 1.35
C GLY A 58 -3.35 5.99 1.11
N VAL A 59 -3.41 5.24 2.21
CA VAL A 59 -3.55 3.78 2.22
C VAL A 59 -4.82 3.36 2.95
N SER A 60 -5.39 2.21 2.58
CA SER A 60 -6.37 1.53 3.41
C SER A 60 -5.87 0.16 3.84
N ILE A 61 -6.22 -0.22 5.07
CA ILE A 61 -5.81 -1.47 5.70
C ILE A 61 -7.01 -2.34 6.05
N SER A 62 -6.81 -3.66 6.03
CA SER A 62 -7.83 -4.61 6.49
C SER A 62 -8.17 -4.40 7.97
N GLN A 63 -9.37 -4.83 8.37
CA GLN A 63 -9.82 -4.75 9.76
C GLN A 63 -8.84 -5.45 10.72
N SER A 64 -8.27 -6.59 10.29
CA SER A 64 -7.29 -7.32 11.10
C SER A 64 -6.00 -6.55 11.35
N ILE A 65 -5.49 -5.81 10.37
CA ILE A 65 -4.30 -4.96 10.55
C ILE A 65 -4.66 -3.79 11.46
N PHE A 66 -5.84 -3.19 11.27
CA PHE A 66 -6.27 -2.07 12.12
C PHE A 66 -6.40 -2.46 13.59
N GLU A 67 -6.91 -3.66 13.89
CA GLU A 67 -7.02 -4.18 15.26
C GLU A 67 -5.66 -4.42 15.94
N GLU A 68 -4.59 -4.62 15.17
CA GLU A 68 -3.22 -4.77 15.68
C GLU A 68 -2.56 -3.43 16.04
N HIS A 69 -3.11 -2.32 15.52
CA HIS A 69 -2.55 -0.97 15.63
C HIS A 69 -3.58 0.02 16.20
N PRO A 70 -3.91 -0.07 17.50
CA PRO A 70 -4.88 0.81 18.15
C PRO A 70 -4.47 2.29 18.16
N GLU A 71 -3.21 2.61 17.83
CA GLU A 71 -2.71 3.96 17.65
C GLU A 71 -3.29 4.69 16.44
N PHE A 72 -3.78 3.96 15.42
CA PHE A 72 -4.31 4.57 14.21
C PHE A 72 -5.74 5.07 14.41
N SER A 73 -6.03 6.21 13.80
CA SER A 73 -7.34 6.85 13.89
C SER A 73 -8.45 6.10 13.13
N SER A 74 -8.10 5.37 12.05
CA SER A 74 -9.06 4.62 11.24
C SER A 74 -8.38 3.57 10.34
N GLN A 75 -9.15 2.83 9.55
CA GLN A 75 -8.61 1.95 8.49
C GLN A 75 -8.08 2.70 7.25
N PHE A 76 -8.30 4.01 7.16
CA PHE A 76 -7.86 4.85 6.05
C PHE A 76 -6.82 5.84 6.56
N LEU A 77 -5.56 5.59 6.22
CA LEU A 77 -4.42 6.35 6.72
C LEU A 77 -3.89 7.27 5.63
N ASN A 78 -3.57 8.51 6.00
CA ASN A 78 -2.83 9.45 5.15
C ASN A 78 -1.69 10.08 5.95
N ASP A 79 -0.90 10.92 5.28
CA ASP A 79 0.16 11.72 5.90
C ASP A 79 1.06 10.89 6.84
N LEU A 80 1.14 11.27 8.12
CA LEU A 80 2.02 10.63 9.10
C LEU A 80 1.64 9.17 9.38
N GLU A 81 0.35 8.86 9.61
CA GLU A 81 -0.09 7.50 9.92
C GLU A 81 0.17 6.56 8.74
N MET A 82 -0.01 7.03 7.50
CA MET A 82 0.36 6.27 6.30
C MET A 82 1.85 5.96 6.25
N MET A 83 2.71 6.96 6.47
CA MET A 83 4.17 6.74 6.41
C MET A 83 4.63 5.79 7.52
N GLN A 84 4.05 5.87 8.71
CA GLN A 84 4.36 4.95 9.82
C GLN A 84 3.95 3.51 9.49
N LEU A 85 2.74 3.30 8.96
CA LEU A 85 2.30 1.97 8.52
C LEU A 85 3.22 1.43 7.41
N LEU A 86 3.47 2.22 6.37
CA LEU A 86 4.28 1.80 5.23
C LEU A 86 5.71 1.42 5.65
N LEU A 87 6.31 2.17 6.57
CA LEU A 87 7.61 1.85 7.14
C LEU A 87 7.57 0.56 7.96
N MET A 88 6.55 0.37 8.79
CA MET A 88 6.40 -0.83 9.63
C MET A 88 6.25 -2.11 8.81
N TYR A 89 5.58 -2.04 7.66
CA TYR A 89 5.29 -3.17 6.78
C TYR A 89 6.21 -3.22 5.54
N VAL A 90 7.27 -2.42 5.47
CA VAL A 90 8.07 -2.25 4.24
C VAL A 90 8.64 -3.58 3.72
N ASP A 91 9.10 -4.45 4.60
CA ASP A 91 9.63 -5.77 4.23
C ASP A 91 8.54 -6.68 3.65
N ASP A 92 7.38 -6.76 4.31
CA ASP A 92 6.25 -7.58 3.87
C ASP A 92 5.68 -7.07 2.53
N ILE A 93 5.56 -5.75 2.40
CA ILE A 93 5.12 -5.09 1.17
C ILE A 93 6.12 -5.37 0.04
N THR A 94 7.43 -5.26 0.31
CA THR A 94 8.48 -5.53 -0.68
C THR A 94 8.42 -6.98 -1.15
N ASN A 95 8.33 -7.93 -0.23
CA ASN A 95 8.23 -9.35 -0.54
C ASN A 95 6.96 -9.68 -1.34
N PHE A 96 5.82 -9.08 -0.99
CA PHE A 96 4.59 -9.25 -1.76
C PHE A 96 4.70 -8.66 -3.16
N CYS A 97 5.19 -7.43 -3.30
CA CYS A 97 5.32 -6.76 -4.58
C CYS A 97 6.33 -7.45 -5.52
N GLN A 98 7.33 -8.15 -4.98
CA GLN A 98 8.24 -8.98 -5.77
C GLN A 98 7.52 -10.11 -6.53
N LEU A 99 6.41 -10.64 -6.00
CA LEU A 99 5.59 -11.65 -6.70
C LEU A 99 5.00 -11.10 -8.01
N PHE A 100 4.89 -9.77 -8.09
CA PHE A 100 4.35 -9.02 -9.23
C PHE A 100 5.37 -8.05 -9.82
N ALA A 101 6.68 -8.33 -9.68
CA ALA A 101 7.75 -7.37 -9.98
C ALA A 101 7.65 -6.75 -11.39
N ALA A 102 7.31 -7.54 -12.41
CA ALA A 102 7.15 -7.03 -13.78
C ALA A 102 5.98 -6.03 -13.92
N GLU A 103 4.84 -6.30 -13.28
CA GLU A 103 3.70 -5.38 -13.26
C GLU A 103 4.03 -4.13 -12.43
N PHE A 104 4.70 -4.30 -11.30
CA PHE A 104 5.16 -3.21 -10.44
C PHE A 104 6.11 -2.27 -11.19
N GLU A 105 7.13 -2.81 -11.85
CA GLU A 105 8.11 -2.05 -12.64
C GLU A 105 7.44 -1.27 -13.78
N TYR A 106 6.48 -1.89 -14.46
CA TYR A 106 5.75 -1.23 -15.54
C TYR A 106 4.99 0.01 -15.06
N VAL A 107 4.53 0.01 -13.80
CA VAL A 107 3.69 1.06 -13.22
C VAL A 107 4.53 2.13 -12.52
N LEU A 108 5.51 1.70 -11.71
CA LEU A 108 6.25 2.57 -10.79
C LEU A 108 7.69 2.84 -11.27
N GLY A 109 8.12 2.21 -12.36
CA GLY A 109 9.39 2.49 -13.04
C GLY A 109 10.64 1.91 -12.38
N TYR A 110 10.51 1.21 -11.25
CA TYR A 110 11.61 0.59 -10.50
C TYR A 110 11.22 -0.80 -9.99
N HIS A 111 12.22 -1.68 -9.87
CA HIS A 111 12.05 -2.98 -9.21
C HIS A 111 11.56 -2.77 -7.77
N PRO A 112 10.62 -3.58 -7.22
CA PRO A 112 10.09 -3.39 -5.87
C PRO A 112 11.16 -3.16 -4.80
N THR A 113 12.20 -4.00 -4.77
CA THR A 113 13.32 -3.85 -3.80
C THR A 113 13.98 -2.48 -3.86
N VAL A 114 14.27 -1.97 -5.07
CA VAL A 114 14.94 -0.68 -5.26
C VAL A 114 13.99 0.47 -4.91
N TYR A 115 12.71 0.34 -5.28
CA TYR A 115 11.70 1.33 -4.97
C TYR A 115 11.53 1.48 -3.45
N PHE A 116 11.35 0.37 -2.74
CA PHE A 116 11.08 0.41 -1.31
C PHE A 116 12.31 0.74 -0.46
N GLU A 117 13.53 0.36 -0.86
CA GLU A 117 14.76 0.82 -0.21
C GLU A 117 14.87 2.35 -0.22
N ALA A 118 14.53 3.00 -1.34
CA ALA A 118 14.52 4.45 -1.43
C ALA A 118 13.33 5.08 -0.67
N ALA A 119 12.16 4.44 -0.74
CA ALA A 119 10.95 4.92 -0.07
C ALA A 119 11.09 4.87 1.46
N GLU A 120 11.69 3.81 2.00
CA GLU A 120 11.99 3.62 3.42
C GLU A 120 12.77 4.82 3.98
N GLN A 121 13.92 5.13 3.37
CA GLN A 121 14.77 6.26 3.76
C GLN A 121 14.02 7.60 3.69
N TYR A 122 13.15 7.76 2.69
CA TYR A 122 12.34 8.96 2.55
C TYR A 122 11.30 9.07 3.69
N TRP A 123 10.56 8.01 3.97
CA TRP A 123 9.54 8.01 5.03
C TRP A 123 10.14 8.23 6.41
N GLU A 124 11.26 7.56 6.73
CA GLU A 124 11.99 7.77 7.99
C GLU A 124 12.34 9.25 8.19
N LYS A 125 12.90 9.88 7.15
CA LYS A 125 13.25 11.30 7.20
C LYS A 125 12.01 12.18 7.42
N GLN A 126 10.93 11.93 6.68
CA GLN A 126 9.69 12.72 6.83
C GLN A 126 9.07 12.58 8.22
N ILE A 127 9.06 11.37 8.79
CA ILE A 127 8.54 11.12 10.15
C ILE A 127 9.34 11.92 11.18
N ILE A 128 10.68 11.88 11.11
CA ILE A 128 11.57 12.64 12.02
C ILE A 128 11.31 14.14 11.89
N GLU A 129 11.18 14.66 10.66
CA GLU A 129 10.91 16.08 10.41
C GLU A 129 9.56 16.52 10.99
N VAL A 130 8.50 15.73 10.81
CA VAL A 130 7.17 16.03 11.36
C VAL A 130 7.20 16.04 12.89
N GLN A 131 7.82 15.03 13.51
CA GLN A 131 7.92 14.93 14.97
C GLN A 131 8.76 16.06 15.58
N SER A 132 9.82 16.50 14.90
CA SER A 132 10.68 17.59 15.35
C SER A 132 9.99 18.96 15.31
N ASN A 133 8.97 19.11 14.47
CA ASN A 133 8.22 20.36 14.28
C ASN A 133 6.88 20.38 15.04
N ALA A 134 6.54 19.32 15.78
CA ALA A 134 5.33 19.29 16.59
C ALA A 134 5.44 20.27 17.78
N PRO A 135 4.42 21.12 18.03
CA PRO A 135 4.42 21.98 19.21
C PRO A 135 4.44 21.13 20.49
N GLN A 136 5.39 21.42 21.39
CA GLN A 136 5.51 20.80 22.72
C GLN A 136 4.34 21.14 23.64
#